data_AF-A0A7C3TRD5-F1
#
_entry.id   AF-A0A7C3TRD5-F1
#
_cell.length_a   1.000
_cell.length_b   1.000
_cell.length_c   1.000
_cell.angle_alpha   90.00
_cell.angle_beta   90.00
_cell.angle_gamma   90.00
#
_symmetry.space_group_name_H-M   'P 1'
#
loop_
_entity.id
_entity.type
_entity.pdbx_description
1 polymer ?
#
loop_
_entity_poly.entity_id
_entity_poly.type
_entity_poly.pdbx_seq_one_letter_code
_entity_poly.pdbx_strand_id
1 'polypeptide(L)'
;MATGWDQPDLKHLLENQEEIEKRPFDGVVCHLFAKNEAGKVVWSLRTPVSPEPWQREWFDDTVRKLQSLKWKRFTDNFLNVDANPGNVDWFDDAAWQRIADKWRIIAHLARFGGFRGICFDPEPYYPPAALFSYRAQPQRNEHTFAEYCAKARQRGREMMRALTAEYPDITLLCYFLNSVNAAAARQGDPQPALAAAGYGLLPALLDGWLDEAPATVKIIDGCESAYLYNSVEQYLEAAVSIKGECQRLVSPENRAKYRAQVQVGFG
;
A
#
# COMPACT_ATOMS: atom_id res chain seq x y z
N MET A 1 0.14 9.68 13.15
CA MET A 1 -0.62 10.26 12.02
C MET A 1 -2.10 10.06 12.28
N ALA A 2 -2.97 11.00 11.89
CA ALA A 2 -4.42 10.82 11.98
C ALA A 2 -4.94 10.00 10.79
N THR A 3 -5.64 8.90 11.06
CA THR A 3 -6.25 8.04 10.05
C THR A 3 -7.39 7.21 10.64
N GLY A 4 -8.29 6.71 9.79
CA GLY A 4 -9.52 6.01 10.20
C GLY A 4 -10.65 6.19 9.19
N TRP A 5 -11.89 5.87 9.58
CA TRP A 5 -13.07 6.05 8.72
C TRP A 5 -13.40 7.52 8.42
N ASP A 6 -12.86 8.46 9.20
CA ASP A 6 -13.06 9.91 9.13
C ASP A 6 -11.90 10.65 8.45
N GLN A 7 -11.07 9.94 7.68
CA GLN A 7 -9.99 10.55 6.89
C GLN A 7 -10.54 11.69 6.00
N PRO A 8 -9.91 12.87 6.01
CA PRO A 8 -10.37 13.98 5.20
C PRO A 8 -10.13 13.73 3.72
N ASP A 9 -11.07 14.18 2.90
CA ASP A 9 -10.80 14.38 1.48
C ASP A 9 -10.02 15.68 1.25
N LEU A 10 -9.53 15.88 0.03
CA LEU A 10 -8.79 17.09 -0.33
C LEU A 10 -9.59 18.38 -0.09
N LYS A 11 -10.92 18.36 -0.28
CA LYS A 11 -11.75 19.54 -0.07
C LYS A 11 -11.78 19.92 1.41
N HIS A 12 -12.07 18.96 2.28
CA HIS A 12 -12.10 19.15 3.72
C HIS A 12 -10.72 19.57 4.24
N LEU A 13 -9.65 18.98 3.69
CA LEU A 13 -8.29 19.35 4.06
C LEU A 13 -7.97 20.81 3.71
N LEU A 14 -8.36 21.30 2.53
CA LEU A 14 -8.19 22.70 2.14
C LEU A 14 -8.98 23.67 3.02
N GLU A 15 -10.21 23.30 3.38
CA GLU A 15 -11.10 24.14 4.18
C GLU A 15 -10.71 24.20 5.66
N ASN A 16 -10.07 23.15 6.18
CA ASN A 16 -9.87 22.95 7.62
C ASN A 16 -8.41 22.73 8.04
N GLN A 17 -7.43 22.99 7.15
CA GLN A 17 -6.02 22.68 7.39
C GLN A 17 -5.51 23.16 8.77
N GLU A 18 -5.78 24.41 9.14
CA GLU A 18 -5.28 24.98 10.39
C GLU A 18 -5.85 24.27 11.64
N GLU A 19 -7.13 23.87 11.60
CA GLU A 19 -7.74 23.10 12.69
C GLU A 19 -7.23 21.66 12.74
N ILE A 20 -7.06 21.05 11.56
CA ILE A 20 -6.51 19.70 11.43
C ILE A 20 -5.12 19.63 12.06
N GLU A 21 -4.28 20.64 11.83
CA GLU A 21 -2.92 20.73 12.37
C GLU A 21 -2.86 21.02 13.89
N LYS A 22 -3.99 21.26 14.58
CA LYS A 22 -4.01 21.35 16.05
C LYS A 22 -4.03 19.98 16.74
N ARG A 23 -4.41 18.91 16.01
CA ARG A 23 -4.50 17.54 16.56
C ARG A 23 -3.12 16.98 16.92
N PRO A 24 -2.95 16.13 17.93
CA PRO A 24 -1.64 15.69 18.42
C PRO A 24 -0.96 14.61 17.52
N PHE A 25 -0.92 14.83 16.22
CA PHE A 25 -0.30 13.95 15.23
C PHE A 25 0.70 14.72 14.36
N ASP A 26 1.65 14.04 13.75
CA ASP A 26 2.64 14.67 12.83
C ASP A 26 2.17 14.73 11.37
N GLY A 27 0.96 14.28 11.10
CA GLY A 27 0.41 14.24 9.75
C GLY A 27 -0.96 13.60 9.67
N VAL A 28 -1.49 13.53 8.46
CA VAL A 28 -2.82 12.98 8.14
C VAL A 28 -2.77 12.09 6.89
N VAL A 29 -3.66 11.09 6.85
CA VAL A 29 -3.97 10.38 5.60
C VAL A 29 -5.12 11.08 4.88
N CYS A 30 -4.95 11.37 3.60
CA CYS A 30 -5.94 12.07 2.78
C CYS A 30 -6.41 11.20 1.61
N HIS A 31 -7.72 11.19 1.36
CA HIS A 31 -8.29 10.61 0.15
C HIS A 31 -8.39 11.66 -0.97
N LEU A 32 -8.07 11.24 -2.19
CA LEU A 32 -8.22 12.08 -3.37
C LEU A 32 -9.39 11.63 -4.24
N PHE A 33 -9.96 12.63 -4.89
CA PHE A 33 -10.97 12.47 -5.92
C PHE A 33 -10.49 13.17 -7.18
N ALA A 34 -10.69 12.53 -8.34
CA ALA A 34 -10.53 13.15 -9.64
C ALA A 34 -11.81 12.95 -10.45
N LYS A 35 -11.98 13.75 -11.49
CA LYS A 35 -13.04 13.55 -12.47
C LYS A 35 -12.38 13.21 -13.79
N ASN A 36 -12.92 12.20 -14.48
CA ASN A 36 -12.52 11.96 -15.87
C ASN A 36 -13.17 13.02 -16.79
N GLU A 37 -12.87 12.92 -18.09
CA GLU A 37 -13.41 13.81 -19.12
C GLU A 37 -14.95 13.89 -19.14
N ALA A 38 -15.64 12.79 -18.79
CA ALA A 38 -17.09 12.73 -18.72
C ALA A 38 -17.67 13.34 -17.42
N GLY A 39 -16.82 13.94 -16.57
CA GLY A 39 -17.21 14.48 -15.26
C GLY A 39 -17.54 13.42 -14.21
N LYS A 40 -17.37 12.12 -14.54
CA LYS A 40 -17.57 11.02 -13.60
C LYS A 40 -16.43 11.04 -12.58
N VAL A 41 -16.79 10.96 -11.31
CA VAL A 41 -15.82 10.80 -10.23
C VAL A 41 -15.10 9.48 -10.45
N VAL A 42 -13.81 9.57 -10.77
CA VAL A 42 -12.87 8.47 -10.62
C VAL A 42 -12.45 8.58 -9.16
N TRP A 43 -12.87 7.62 -8.33
CA TRP A 43 -12.51 7.58 -6.90
C TRP A 43 -11.04 7.25 -6.79
N SER A 44 -10.21 8.28 -6.97
CA SER A 44 -8.98 8.14 -7.73
C SER A 44 -7.79 7.62 -6.95
N LEU A 45 -8.02 7.10 -5.75
CA LEU A 45 -7.09 6.22 -5.06
C LEU A 45 -7.76 5.00 -4.39
N ARG A 46 -9.08 4.83 -4.56
CA ARG A 46 -9.82 3.63 -4.12
C ARG A 46 -9.91 2.54 -5.19
N THR A 47 -9.68 2.90 -6.45
CA THR A 47 -9.73 1.96 -7.57
C THR A 47 -8.41 1.80 -8.34
N PRO A 48 -7.22 1.89 -7.71
CA PRO A 48 -5.95 1.81 -8.45
C PRO A 48 -5.68 0.39 -8.95
N VAL A 49 -6.27 -0.64 -8.32
CA VAL A 49 -6.17 -2.04 -8.76
C VAL A 49 -7.41 -2.40 -9.58
N SER A 50 -7.46 -1.84 -10.78
CA SER A 50 -8.53 -2.07 -11.76
C SER A 50 -7.95 -2.09 -13.18
N PRO A 51 -8.66 -2.66 -14.16
CA PRO A 51 -8.16 -2.70 -15.54
C PRO A 51 -8.36 -1.37 -16.28
N GLU A 52 -9.21 -0.46 -15.85
CA GLU A 52 -9.49 0.78 -16.60
C GLU A 52 -8.29 1.74 -16.53
N PRO A 53 -7.79 2.29 -17.64
CA PRO A 53 -6.66 3.22 -17.61
C PRO A 53 -7.03 4.54 -16.94
N TRP A 54 -6.03 5.20 -16.36
CA TRP A 54 -6.12 6.60 -15.94
C TRP A 54 -5.32 7.47 -16.89
N GLN A 55 -5.79 8.70 -17.10
CA GLN A 55 -4.99 9.74 -17.74
C GLN A 55 -4.45 10.68 -16.68
N ARG A 56 -3.22 11.16 -16.88
CA ARG A 56 -2.53 12.00 -15.91
C ARG A 56 -3.20 13.37 -15.77
N GLU A 57 -3.72 13.88 -16.88
CA GLU A 57 -4.36 15.19 -17.04
C GLU A 57 -5.63 15.31 -16.18
N TRP A 58 -6.28 14.19 -15.87
CA TRP A 58 -7.44 14.18 -14.96
C TRP A 58 -7.10 14.67 -13.54
N PHE A 59 -5.80 14.73 -13.21
CA PHE A 59 -5.31 15.07 -11.88
C PHE A 59 -4.62 16.43 -11.80
N ASP A 60 -4.52 17.18 -12.89
CA ASP A 60 -3.80 18.46 -12.91
C ASP A 60 -4.37 19.47 -11.91
N ASP A 61 -5.70 19.54 -11.80
CA ASP A 61 -6.38 20.37 -10.81
C ASP A 61 -6.13 19.87 -9.38
N THR A 62 -6.13 18.55 -9.18
CA THR A 62 -5.83 17.92 -7.90
C THR A 62 -4.41 18.26 -7.45
N VAL A 63 -3.41 18.18 -8.34
CA VAL A 63 -2.02 18.56 -8.03
C VAL A 63 -1.93 20.04 -7.63
N ARG A 64 -2.55 20.95 -8.39
CA ARG A 64 -2.55 22.39 -8.06
C ARG A 64 -3.15 22.66 -6.69
N LYS A 65 -4.25 21.99 -6.36
CA LYS A 65 -4.91 22.09 -5.05
C LYS A 65 -4.01 21.55 -3.94
N LEU A 66 -3.38 20.38 -4.12
CA LEU A 66 -2.44 19.84 -3.14
C LEU A 66 -1.27 20.82 -2.90
N GLN A 67 -0.73 21.43 -3.95
CA GLN A 67 0.34 22.44 -3.86
C GLN A 67 -0.05 23.75 -3.16
N SER A 68 -1.35 24.04 -3.09
CA SER A 68 -1.84 25.22 -2.36
C SER A 68 -1.85 25.03 -0.84
N LEU A 69 -1.82 23.78 -0.35
CA LEU A 69 -1.76 23.48 1.09
C LEU A 69 -0.49 24.08 1.70
N LYS A 70 -0.63 24.66 2.90
CA LYS A 70 0.45 25.37 3.61
C LYS A 70 0.75 24.70 4.93
N TRP A 71 1.41 23.55 4.86
CA TRP A 71 1.78 22.75 6.03
C TRP A 71 2.67 23.56 6.97
N LYS A 72 2.24 23.76 8.23
CA LYS A 72 3.02 24.46 9.25
C LYS A 72 3.71 23.48 10.20
N ARG A 73 3.01 22.40 10.58
CA ARG A 73 3.48 21.40 11.55
C ARG A 73 3.48 19.99 10.99
N PHE A 74 2.48 19.62 10.20
CA PHE A 74 2.39 18.27 9.66
C PHE A 74 3.49 18.00 8.62
N THR A 75 4.31 16.99 8.86
CA THR A 75 5.42 16.54 8.00
C THR A 75 5.18 15.16 7.38
N ASP A 76 4.32 14.36 8.01
CA ASP A 76 4.11 12.95 7.69
C ASP A 76 2.70 12.74 7.12
N ASN A 77 2.40 13.44 6.03
CA ASN A 77 1.14 13.36 5.30
C ASN A 77 1.20 12.30 4.21
N PHE A 78 0.13 11.50 4.08
CA PHE A 78 0.08 10.39 3.13
C PHE A 78 -1.20 10.44 2.30
N LEU A 79 -1.11 10.04 1.03
CA LEU A 79 -2.28 9.79 0.21
C LEU A 79 -2.75 8.35 0.45
N ASN A 80 -4.01 8.13 0.83
CA ASN A 80 -4.55 6.77 0.94
C ASN A 80 -4.63 6.13 -0.45
N VAL A 81 -4.23 4.85 -0.58
CA VAL A 81 -4.27 4.07 -1.81
C VAL A 81 -4.77 2.66 -1.48
N ASP A 82 -5.91 2.27 -2.02
CA ASP A 82 -6.51 0.97 -1.71
C ASP A 82 -6.09 -0.12 -2.72
N ALA A 83 -6.03 -1.39 -2.32
CA ALA A 83 -5.86 -2.52 -3.24
C ALA A 83 -7.14 -2.89 -4.00
N ASN A 84 -8.02 -1.92 -4.20
CA ASN A 84 -9.39 -2.10 -4.67
C ASN A 84 -9.57 -1.59 -6.11
N PRO A 85 -10.64 -2.02 -6.81
CA PRO A 85 -11.55 -3.13 -6.46
C PRO A 85 -10.86 -4.50 -6.42
N GLY A 86 -9.63 -4.63 -6.92
CA GLY A 86 -8.85 -5.88 -6.80
C GLY A 86 -9.41 -7.02 -7.65
N ASN A 87 -10.30 -6.73 -8.60
CA ASN A 87 -10.92 -7.67 -9.53
C ASN A 87 -10.09 -7.86 -10.80
N VAL A 88 -8.77 -7.96 -10.64
CA VAL A 88 -7.81 -8.11 -11.73
C VAL A 88 -7.11 -9.45 -11.59
N ASP A 89 -7.00 -10.17 -12.69
CA ASP A 89 -6.25 -11.41 -12.74
C ASP A 89 -4.74 -11.12 -12.65
N TRP A 90 -4.03 -11.82 -11.77
CA TRP A 90 -2.57 -11.74 -11.64
C TRP A 90 -1.86 -11.99 -12.99
N PHE A 91 -2.46 -12.81 -13.87
CA PHE A 91 -1.89 -13.20 -15.16
C PHE A 91 -2.26 -12.27 -16.33
N ASP A 92 -3.12 -11.26 -16.13
CA ASP A 92 -3.43 -10.26 -17.16
C ASP A 92 -2.33 -9.18 -17.24
N ASP A 93 -1.31 -9.42 -18.06
CA ASP A 93 -0.19 -8.49 -18.25
C ASP A 93 -0.62 -7.08 -18.68
N ALA A 94 -1.67 -6.97 -19.50
CA ALA A 94 -2.13 -5.67 -19.97
C ALA A 94 -2.82 -4.88 -18.86
N ALA A 95 -3.61 -5.53 -18.00
CA ALA A 95 -4.19 -4.88 -16.82
C ALA A 95 -3.13 -4.46 -15.82
N TRP A 96 -2.13 -5.30 -15.56
CA TRP A 96 -1.05 -4.96 -14.63
C TRP A 96 -0.13 -3.85 -15.13
N GLN A 97 0.10 -3.75 -16.44
CA GLN A 97 0.77 -2.58 -17.01
C GLN A 97 -0.02 -1.29 -16.71
N ARG A 98 -1.36 -1.32 -16.86
CA ARG A 98 -2.21 -0.16 -16.53
C ARG A 98 -2.22 0.15 -15.03
N ILE A 99 -2.15 -0.86 -14.16
CA ILE A 99 -1.99 -0.66 -12.71
C ILE A 99 -0.65 0.01 -12.40
N ALA A 100 0.45 -0.44 -13.01
CA ALA A 100 1.76 0.18 -12.84
C ALA A 100 1.74 1.66 -13.30
N ASP A 101 1.07 1.96 -14.41
CA ASP A 101 0.91 3.34 -14.89
C ASP A 101 0.10 4.21 -13.92
N LYS A 102 -0.91 3.65 -13.25
CA LYS A 102 -1.62 4.35 -12.17
C LYS A 102 -0.71 4.61 -10.98
N TRP A 103 0.09 3.63 -10.56
CA TRP A 103 1.04 3.80 -9.46
C TRP A 103 2.08 4.89 -9.76
N ARG A 104 2.46 5.07 -11.04
CA ARG A 104 3.24 6.23 -11.49
C ARG A 104 2.51 7.56 -11.27
N ILE A 105 1.24 7.65 -11.64
CA ILE A 105 0.40 8.85 -11.41
C ILE A 105 0.26 9.13 -9.91
N ILE A 106 0.04 8.11 -9.10
CA ILE A 106 -0.06 8.22 -7.63
C ILE A 106 1.23 8.78 -7.04
N ALA A 107 2.38 8.27 -7.47
CA ALA A 107 3.68 8.77 -7.05
C ALA A 107 3.88 10.24 -7.42
N HIS A 108 3.45 10.63 -8.63
CA HIS A 108 3.44 12.01 -9.08
C HIS A 108 2.58 12.90 -8.17
N LEU A 109 1.36 12.47 -7.83
CA LEU A 109 0.46 13.19 -6.93
C LEU A 109 1.07 13.39 -5.55
N ALA A 110 1.63 12.34 -4.96
CA ALA A 110 2.25 12.41 -3.65
C ALA A 110 3.45 13.38 -3.66
N ARG A 111 4.35 13.22 -4.63
CA ARG A 111 5.57 14.03 -4.73
C ARG A 111 5.26 15.50 -4.94
N PHE A 112 4.46 15.82 -5.95
CA PHE A 112 4.19 17.20 -6.33
C PHE A 112 3.11 17.86 -5.47
N GLY A 113 2.32 17.08 -4.73
CA GLY A 113 1.41 17.57 -3.71
C GLY A 113 2.06 17.86 -2.35
N GLY A 114 3.36 17.56 -2.18
CA GLY A 114 4.08 17.79 -0.91
C GLY A 114 3.74 16.77 0.18
N PHE A 115 3.37 15.55 -0.20
CA PHE A 115 3.09 14.45 0.72
C PHE A 115 4.35 13.60 0.92
N ARG A 116 4.52 13.03 2.11
CA ARG A 116 5.64 12.14 2.44
C ARG A 116 5.61 10.82 1.67
N GLY A 117 4.40 10.41 1.26
CA GLY A 117 4.19 9.28 0.37
C GLY A 117 2.74 8.81 0.37
N ILE A 118 2.55 7.49 0.36
CA ILE A 118 1.21 6.87 0.30
C ILE A 118 0.96 5.94 1.50
N CYS A 119 -0.30 5.86 1.91
CA CYS A 119 -0.81 4.89 2.87
C CYS A 119 -1.56 3.82 2.09
N PHE A 120 -0.92 2.67 1.87
CA PHE A 120 -1.49 1.55 1.13
C PHE A 120 -2.37 0.68 2.02
N ASP A 121 -3.60 0.45 1.57
CA ASP A 121 -4.56 -0.40 2.22
C ASP A 121 -4.79 -1.68 1.40
N PRO A 122 -4.27 -2.84 1.84
CA PRO A 122 -4.47 -4.11 1.14
C PRO A 122 -5.86 -4.75 1.38
N GLU A 123 -6.74 -4.17 2.19
CA GLU A 123 -8.03 -4.77 2.55
C GLU A 123 -9.01 -4.81 1.36
N PRO A 124 -9.69 -5.95 1.10
CA PRO A 124 -10.68 -6.04 0.03
C PRO A 124 -12.05 -5.46 0.44
N TYR A 125 -12.46 -4.38 -0.20
CA TYR A 125 -13.76 -3.72 0.02
C TYR A 125 -14.82 -3.98 -1.06
N TYR A 126 -14.49 -4.79 -2.08
CA TYR A 126 -15.37 -5.06 -3.22
C TYR A 126 -15.64 -6.56 -3.38
N PRO A 127 -16.53 -7.15 -2.54
CA PRO A 127 -16.89 -8.56 -2.67
C PRO A 127 -17.42 -8.90 -4.09
N PRO A 128 -17.06 -10.07 -4.65
CA PRO A 128 -16.29 -11.15 -4.04
C PRO A 128 -14.76 -11.03 -4.21
N ALA A 129 -14.23 -9.90 -4.69
CA ALA A 129 -12.80 -9.77 -4.94
C ALA A 129 -12.00 -9.86 -3.63
N ALA A 130 -10.93 -10.66 -3.65
CA ALA A 130 -9.98 -10.80 -2.56
C ALA A 130 -8.58 -11.03 -3.15
N LEU A 131 -7.99 -9.96 -3.67
CA LEU A 131 -6.78 -9.96 -4.50
C LEU A 131 -5.62 -10.78 -3.90
N PHE A 132 -5.42 -10.72 -2.58
CA PHE A 132 -4.31 -11.37 -1.90
C PHE A 132 -4.61 -12.79 -1.40
N SER A 133 -5.85 -13.26 -1.54
CA SER A 133 -6.26 -14.62 -1.16
C SER A 133 -6.08 -15.55 -2.35
N TYR A 134 -5.10 -16.45 -2.31
CA TYR A 134 -4.89 -17.46 -3.35
C TYR A 134 -6.16 -18.28 -3.62
N ARG A 135 -6.92 -18.61 -2.57
CA ARG A 135 -8.16 -19.40 -2.66
C ARG A 135 -9.28 -18.69 -3.43
N ALA A 136 -9.24 -17.38 -3.52
CA ALA A 136 -10.24 -16.56 -4.21
C ALA A 136 -9.86 -16.23 -5.67
N GLN A 137 -8.69 -16.67 -6.13
CA GLN A 137 -8.22 -16.30 -7.48
C GLN A 137 -8.96 -17.08 -8.57
N PRO A 138 -9.34 -16.43 -9.69
CA PRO A 138 -10.15 -17.05 -10.74
C PRO A 138 -9.46 -18.27 -11.37
N GLN A 139 -8.15 -18.20 -11.60
CA GLN A 139 -7.37 -19.28 -12.21
C GLN A 139 -6.69 -20.20 -11.17
N ARG A 140 -7.21 -20.30 -9.93
CA ARG A 140 -6.59 -21.12 -8.87
C ARG A 140 -6.52 -22.62 -9.19
N ASN A 141 -7.38 -23.10 -10.11
CA ASN A 141 -7.35 -24.49 -10.58
C ASN A 141 -6.28 -24.71 -11.67
N GLU A 142 -5.77 -23.65 -12.27
CA GLU A 142 -4.84 -23.69 -13.40
C GLU A 142 -3.40 -23.40 -12.96
N HIS A 143 -3.25 -22.64 -11.87
CA HIS A 143 -1.96 -22.26 -11.31
C HIS A 143 -1.84 -22.63 -9.84
N THR A 144 -0.68 -23.15 -9.47
CA THR A 144 -0.26 -23.44 -8.11
C THR A 144 -0.06 -22.16 -7.30
N PHE A 145 -0.03 -22.31 -5.98
CA PHE A 145 0.29 -21.19 -5.08
C PHE A 145 1.66 -20.57 -5.41
N ALA A 146 2.66 -21.39 -5.74
CA ALA A 146 4.00 -20.93 -6.09
C ALA A 146 4.01 -20.08 -7.38
N GLU A 147 3.23 -20.46 -8.40
CA GLU A 147 3.08 -19.67 -9.63
C GLU A 147 2.39 -18.33 -9.36
N TYR A 148 1.35 -18.30 -8.52
CA TYR A 148 0.75 -17.05 -8.08
C TYR A 148 1.71 -16.18 -7.27
N CYS A 149 2.53 -16.76 -6.38
CA CYS A 149 3.57 -16.01 -5.67
C CYS A 149 4.60 -15.42 -6.64
N ALA A 150 5.08 -16.20 -7.61
CA ALA A 150 6.00 -15.70 -8.63
C ALA A 150 5.40 -14.55 -9.43
N LYS A 151 4.11 -14.66 -9.79
CA LYS A 151 3.40 -13.61 -10.49
C LYS A 151 3.18 -12.38 -9.62
N ALA A 152 2.77 -12.53 -8.36
CA ALA A 152 2.62 -11.43 -7.41
C ALA A 152 3.93 -10.69 -7.16
N ARG A 153 5.06 -11.41 -7.05
CA ARG A 153 6.40 -10.80 -6.98
C ARG A 153 6.74 -10.02 -8.24
N GLN A 154 6.42 -10.55 -9.42
CA GLN A 154 6.56 -9.79 -10.68
C GLN A 154 5.76 -8.48 -10.64
N ARG A 155 4.50 -8.51 -10.22
CA ARG A 155 3.66 -7.32 -10.15
C ARG A 155 4.13 -6.30 -9.14
N GLY A 156 4.65 -6.78 -8.00
CA GLY A 156 5.33 -5.94 -7.02
C GLY A 156 6.48 -5.16 -7.66
N ARG A 157 7.33 -5.82 -8.46
CA ARG A 157 8.41 -5.14 -9.19
C ARG A 157 7.89 -4.06 -10.12
N GLU A 158 6.87 -4.38 -10.92
CA GLU A 158 6.26 -3.47 -11.89
C GLU A 158 5.71 -2.21 -11.19
N MET A 159 4.97 -2.39 -10.09
CA MET A 159 4.42 -1.30 -9.28
C MET A 159 5.51 -0.45 -8.65
N MET A 160 6.49 -1.08 -7.97
CA MET A 160 7.56 -0.35 -7.29
C MET A 160 8.42 0.43 -8.27
N ARG A 161 8.80 -0.17 -9.41
CA ARG A 161 9.56 0.51 -10.45
C ARG A 161 8.84 1.73 -10.99
N ALA A 162 7.53 1.61 -11.27
CA ALA A 162 6.73 2.73 -11.75
C ALA A 162 6.63 3.86 -10.71
N LEU A 163 6.49 3.49 -9.43
CA LEU A 163 6.41 4.43 -8.33
C LEU A 163 7.74 5.17 -8.11
N THR A 164 8.87 4.45 -8.03
CA THR A 164 10.17 5.05 -7.71
C THR A 164 10.80 5.81 -8.86
N ALA A 165 10.37 5.55 -10.11
CA ALA A 165 10.73 6.37 -11.26
C ALA A 165 10.25 7.82 -11.09
N GLU A 166 9.10 8.03 -10.44
CA GLU A 166 8.53 9.36 -10.19
C GLU A 166 8.86 9.89 -8.80
N TYR A 167 8.91 9.03 -7.77
CA TYR A 167 9.17 9.44 -6.39
C TYR A 167 10.22 8.52 -5.72
N PRO A 168 11.52 8.78 -5.92
CA PRO A 168 12.61 7.86 -5.56
C PRO A 168 12.85 7.69 -4.05
N ASP A 169 12.38 8.63 -3.22
CA ASP A 169 12.53 8.66 -1.76
C ASP A 169 11.19 8.59 -1.01
N ILE A 170 10.15 8.06 -1.69
CA ILE A 170 8.82 7.90 -1.12
C ILE A 170 8.83 7.08 0.18
N THR A 171 7.89 7.38 1.07
CA THR A 171 7.55 6.49 2.19
C THR A 171 6.24 5.76 1.91
N LEU A 172 6.25 4.43 1.95
CA LEU A 172 5.07 3.59 1.85
C LEU A 172 4.65 3.21 3.27
N LEU A 173 3.66 3.92 3.81
CA LEU A 173 2.93 3.40 4.96
C LEU A 173 1.94 2.35 4.45
N CYS A 174 1.81 1.24 5.14
CA CYS A 174 0.76 0.24 4.86
C CYS A 174 0.04 -0.06 6.16
N TYR A 175 -1.29 -0.18 6.16
CA TYR A 175 -2.00 -0.54 7.40
C TYR A 175 -1.51 -1.86 7.99
N PHE A 176 -1.25 -2.83 7.13
CA PHE A 176 -0.50 -4.03 7.47
C PHE A 176 0.25 -4.56 6.25
N LEU A 177 1.34 -5.28 6.51
CA LEU A 177 2.06 -6.05 5.50
C LEU A 177 2.25 -7.49 5.99
N ASN A 178 3.50 -7.88 6.29
CA ASN A 178 3.81 -9.24 6.71
C ASN A 178 3.31 -9.54 8.12
N SER A 179 3.08 -8.52 8.94
CA SER A 179 2.48 -8.65 10.28
C SER A 179 1.17 -9.45 10.26
N VAL A 180 0.33 -9.27 9.24
CA VAL A 180 -0.94 -10.02 9.09
C VAL A 180 -0.73 -11.53 8.91
N ASN A 181 0.47 -11.94 8.47
CA ASN A 181 0.85 -13.33 8.25
C ASN A 181 1.91 -13.82 9.25
N ALA A 182 2.11 -13.14 10.38
CA ALA A 182 3.13 -13.48 11.38
C ALA A 182 3.06 -14.94 11.86
N ALA A 183 1.84 -15.51 11.98
CA ALA A 183 1.66 -16.91 12.36
C ALA A 183 2.26 -17.89 11.33
N ALA A 184 2.20 -17.57 10.03
CA ALA A 184 2.86 -18.35 8.99
C ALA A 184 4.38 -18.25 9.10
N ALA A 185 4.91 -17.07 9.45
CA ALA A 185 6.34 -16.82 9.57
C ALA A 185 7.01 -17.65 10.68
N ARG A 186 6.25 -18.11 11.67
CA ARG A 186 6.71 -18.95 12.78
C ARG A 186 6.77 -20.44 12.43
N GLN A 187 6.11 -20.87 11.37
CA GLN A 187 6.13 -22.27 10.94
C GLN A 187 7.49 -22.68 10.40
N GLY A 188 7.81 -23.98 10.39
CA GLY A 188 9.03 -24.48 9.74
C GLY A 188 9.08 -24.13 8.25
N ASP A 189 7.96 -24.36 7.57
CA ASP A 189 7.68 -23.92 6.20
C ASP A 189 6.44 -23.01 6.20
N PRO A 190 6.56 -21.72 5.80
CA PRO A 190 5.43 -20.81 5.76
C PRO A 190 4.45 -21.07 4.60
N GLN A 191 4.87 -21.79 3.54
CA GLN A 191 4.10 -21.86 2.28
C GLN A 191 2.69 -22.47 2.44
N PRO A 192 2.49 -23.59 3.15
CA PRO A 192 1.15 -24.15 3.33
C PRO A 192 0.20 -23.23 4.10
N ALA A 193 0.72 -22.51 5.10
CA ALA A 193 -0.06 -21.56 5.88
C ALA A 193 -0.44 -20.33 5.04
N LEU A 194 0.48 -19.80 4.24
CA LEU A 194 0.20 -18.69 3.31
C LEU A 194 -0.83 -19.09 2.24
N ALA A 195 -0.72 -20.29 1.65
CA ALA A 195 -1.69 -20.77 0.66
C ALA A 195 -3.12 -20.85 1.21
N ALA A 196 -3.27 -20.96 2.53
CA ALA A 196 -4.55 -20.99 3.22
C ALA A 196 -5.04 -19.61 3.71
N ALA A 197 -4.15 -18.61 3.78
CA ALA A 197 -4.41 -17.31 4.38
C ALA A 197 -5.16 -16.36 3.44
N GLY A 198 -5.96 -15.45 4.02
CA GLY A 198 -6.66 -14.40 3.28
C GLY A 198 -5.73 -13.40 2.60
N TYR A 199 -4.49 -13.27 3.09
CA TYR A 199 -3.45 -12.38 2.57
C TYR A 199 -2.20 -13.14 2.13
N GLY A 200 -2.35 -14.40 1.71
CA GLY A 200 -1.23 -15.29 1.37
C GLY A 200 -0.31 -14.80 0.25
N LEU A 201 -0.81 -13.99 -0.68
CA LEU A 201 -0.04 -13.43 -1.80
C LEU A 201 0.61 -12.08 -1.48
N LEU A 202 0.21 -11.42 -0.38
CA LEU A 202 0.74 -10.11 0.00
C LEU A 202 2.27 -10.13 0.27
N PRO A 203 2.84 -11.16 0.94
CA PRO A 203 4.29 -11.23 1.12
C PRO A 203 5.06 -11.32 -0.20
N ALA A 204 4.51 -12.00 -1.21
CA ALA A 204 5.14 -12.09 -2.52
C ALA A 204 5.12 -10.75 -3.26
N LEU A 205 4.03 -9.98 -3.16
CA LEU A 205 3.98 -8.60 -3.67
C LEU A 205 5.06 -7.73 -3.00
N LEU A 206 5.17 -7.78 -1.67
CA LEU A 206 6.19 -7.05 -0.91
C LEU A 206 7.61 -7.50 -1.30
N ASP A 207 7.82 -8.78 -1.55
CA ASP A 207 9.10 -9.29 -2.04
C ASP A 207 9.47 -8.66 -3.40
N GLY A 208 8.48 -8.45 -4.26
CA GLY A 208 8.64 -7.73 -5.53
C GLY A 208 8.93 -6.25 -5.34
N TRP A 209 8.32 -5.62 -4.33
CA TRP A 209 8.69 -4.25 -3.93
C TRP A 209 10.15 -4.18 -3.50
N LEU A 210 10.62 -5.15 -2.71
CA LEU A 210 12.00 -5.19 -2.24
C LEU A 210 12.99 -5.45 -3.38
N ASP A 211 12.64 -6.21 -4.41
CA ASP A 211 13.51 -6.38 -5.58
C ASP A 211 13.95 -5.02 -6.18
N GLU A 212 13.01 -4.07 -6.31
CA GLU A 212 13.22 -2.81 -7.04
C GLU A 212 13.41 -1.59 -6.12
N ALA A 213 13.03 -1.67 -4.84
CA ALA A 213 13.11 -0.53 -3.93
C ALA A 213 14.58 -0.04 -3.80
N PRO A 214 14.87 1.24 -4.12
CA PRO A 214 16.16 1.85 -3.83
C PRO A 214 16.27 2.09 -2.32
N ALA A 215 17.50 2.21 -1.80
CA ALA A 215 17.77 2.35 -0.36
C ALA A 215 17.10 3.58 0.29
N THR A 216 16.69 4.56 -0.51
CA THR A 216 15.98 5.79 -0.10
C THR A 216 14.52 5.56 0.24
N VAL A 217 13.90 4.49 -0.27
CA VAL A 217 12.50 4.15 0.05
C VAL A 217 12.40 3.62 1.48
N LYS A 218 11.36 4.06 2.18
CA LYS A 218 10.96 3.50 3.48
C LYS A 218 9.63 2.78 3.32
N ILE A 219 9.53 1.58 3.87
CA ILE A 219 8.29 0.80 3.90
C ILE A 219 7.92 0.64 5.37
N ILE A 220 6.68 0.92 5.75
CA ILE A 220 6.22 0.82 7.14
C ILE A 220 5.10 -0.21 7.18
N ASP A 221 5.33 -1.31 7.90
CA ASP A 221 4.26 -2.25 8.25
C ASP A 221 3.54 -1.68 9.48
N GLY A 222 2.33 -1.14 9.26
CA GLY A 222 1.55 -0.45 10.28
C GLY A 222 0.94 -1.36 11.34
N CYS A 223 1.03 -2.68 11.17
CA CYS A 223 0.53 -3.67 12.12
C CYS A 223 -0.88 -3.34 12.62
N GLU A 224 -1.84 -3.18 11.72
CA GLU A 224 -3.21 -2.76 12.06
C GLU A 224 -3.82 -3.55 13.21
N SER A 225 -3.53 -4.85 13.34
CA SER A 225 -4.00 -5.67 14.49
C SER A 225 -3.64 -5.09 15.86
N ALA A 226 -2.71 -4.13 15.94
CA ALA A 226 -2.34 -3.41 17.14
C ALA A 226 -3.45 -2.52 17.71
N TYR A 227 -4.51 -2.22 16.96
CA TYR A 227 -5.71 -1.57 17.50
C TYR A 227 -6.37 -2.39 18.63
N LEU A 228 -6.12 -3.71 18.67
CA LEU A 228 -6.59 -4.64 19.70
C LEU A 228 -5.61 -4.83 20.86
N TYR A 229 -4.41 -4.27 20.78
CA TYR A 229 -3.39 -4.47 21.82
C TYR A 229 -3.73 -3.63 23.06
N ASN A 230 -3.42 -4.19 24.22
CA ASN A 230 -3.75 -3.62 25.53
C ASN A 230 -2.54 -3.60 26.48
N SER A 231 -1.34 -3.89 25.98
CA SER A 231 -0.11 -3.95 26.77
C SER A 231 1.12 -3.58 25.95
N VAL A 232 2.14 -3.03 26.60
CA VAL A 232 3.42 -2.67 25.97
C VAL A 232 4.09 -3.91 25.38
N GLU A 233 3.95 -5.04 26.07
CA GLU A 233 4.48 -6.35 25.68
C GLU A 233 3.97 -6.76 24.31
N GLN A 234 2.67 -6.62 24.01
CA GLN A 234 2.12 -6.97 22.69
C GLN A 234 2.69 -6.09 21.57
N TYR A 235 2.86 -4.79 21.81
CA TYR A 235 3.52 -3.91 20.85
C TYR A 235 4.98 -4.33 20.62
N LEU A 236 5.72 -4.64 21.67
CA LEU A 236 7.11 -5.09 21.56
C LEU A 236 7.23 -6.44 20.85
N GLU A 237 6.35 -7.40 21.15
CA GLU A 237 6.29 -8.70 20.49
C GLU A 237 6.00 -8.57 19.00
N ALA A 238 5.04 -7.71 18.62
CA ALA A 238 4.75 -7.41 17.23
C ALA A 238 5.95 -6.74 16.53
N ALA A 239 6.60 -5.76 17.16
CA ALA A 239 7.80 -5.13 16.60
C ALA A 239 8.93 -6.14 16.36
N VAL A 240 9.18 -7.03 17.33
CA VAL A 240 10.18 -8.09 17.22
C VAL A 240 9.80 -9.08 16.13
N SER A 241 8.53 -9.47 16.03
CA SER A 241 8.05 -10.39 14.99
C SER A 241 8.21 -9.77 13.60
N ILE A 242 7.82 -8.50 13.41
CA ILE A 242 7.98 -7.78 12.14
C ILE A 242 9.45 -7.70 11.74
N LYS A 243 10.34 -7.23 12.63
CA LYS A 243 11.77 -7.08 12.30
C LYS A 243 12.52 -8.42 12.22
N GLY A 244 12.01 -9.44 12.88
CA GLY A 244 12.63 -10.75 13.07
C GLY A 244 11.96 -11.84 12.23
N GLU A 245 10.87 -12.40 12.71
CA GLU A 245 10.22 -13.58 12.14
C GLU A 245 9.66 -13.34 10.73
N CYS A 246 8.96 -12.21 10.53
CA CYS A 246 8.27 -11.86 9.29
C CYS A 246 9.19 -11.72 8.06
N GLN A 247 10.50 -11.53 8.26
CA GLN A 247 11.46 -11.56 7.16
C GLN A 247 11.56 -12.97 6.51
N ARG A 248 11.08 -14.02 7.18
CA ARG A 248 11.01 -15.39 6.62
C ARG A 248 9.95 -15.51 5.51
N LEU A 249 9.05 -14.54 5.40
CA LEU A 249 8.01 -14.50 4.37
C LEU A 249 8.47 -13.86 3.05
N VAL A 250 9.68 -13.29 3.01
CA VAL A 250 10.32 -12.78 1.79
C VAL A 250 11.50 -13.66 1.40
N SER A 251 11.92 -13.56 0.13
CA SER A 251 12.99 -14.40 -0.39
C SER A 251 14.33 -14.12 0.31
N PRO A 252 15.21 -15.13 0.47
CA PRO A 252 16.47 -14.99 1.21
C PRO A 252 17.32 -13.77 0.79
N GLU A 253 17.39 -13.49 -0.52
CA GLU A 253 18.12 -12.37 -1.10
C GLU A 253 17.59 -11.00 -0.65
N ASN A 254 16.29 -10.89 -0.35
CA ASN A 254 15.66 -9.63 0.08
C ASN A 254 15.66 -9.44 1.59
N ARG A 255 16.05 -10.43 2.40
CA ARG A 255 15.99 -10.32 3.87
C ARG A 255 16.85 -9.20 4.43
N ALA A 256 18.04 -8.97 3.88
CA ALA A 256 18.89 -7.86 4.29
C ALA A 256 18.22 -6.52 4.01
N LYS A 257 17.61 -6.38 2.82
CA LYS A 257 16.88 -5.19 2.41
C LYS A 257 15.62 -4.98 3.24
N TYR A 258 14.86 -6.04 3.52
CA TYR A 258 13.71 -6.05 4.43
C TYR A 258 14.10 -5.47 5.79
N ARG A 259 15.17 -5.97 6.41
CA ARG A 259 15.64 -5.47 7.72
C ARG A 259 16.05 -3.99 7.67
N ALA A 260 16.62 -3.53 6.56
CA ALA A 260 17.05 -2.14 6.39
C ALA A 260 15.88 -1.18 6.14
N GLN A 261 14.91 -1.56 5.30
CA GLN A 261 13.92 -0.64 4.74
C GLN A 261 12.53 -0.79 5.34
N VAL A 262 12.15 -1.97 5.82
CA VAL A 262 10.86 -2.20 6.48
C VAL A 262 10.94 -1.76 7.94
N GLN A 263 10.13 -0.78 8.31
CA GLN A 263 9.98 -0.24 9.64
C GLN A 263 8.69 -0.74 10.27
N VAL A 264 8.65 -0.70 11.61
CA VAL A 264 7.46 -1.02 12.38
C VAL A 264 6.67 0.26 12.58
N GLY A 265 5.37 0.21 12.27
CA GLY A 265 4.38 1.17 12.73
C GLY A 265 3.32 0.44 13.55
N PHE A 266 2.53 1.22 14.30
CA PHE A 266 1.33 0.76 14.97
C PHE A 266 0.19 1.72 14.63
N GLY A 267 -0.94 1.16 14.22
CA GLY A 267 -2.21 1.83 13.95
C GLY A 267 -3.29 1.38 14.91
#